data_AF-C7QKC6-F1
#
_entry.id   AF-C7QKC6-F1
#
_cell.length_a   1.000
_cell.length_b   1.000
_cell.length_c   1.000
_cell.angle_alpha   90.00
_cell.angle_beta   90.00
_cell.angle_gamma   90.00
#
_symmetry.space_group_name_H-M   'P 1'
#
loop_
_entity.id
_entity.type
_entity.pdbx_description
1 polymer ?
#
loop_
_entity_poly.entity_id
_entity_poly.type
_entity_poly.pdbx_seq_one_letter_code
_entity_poly.pdbx_strand_id
1 'polypeptide(L)'
;MSAAGTWNLTIDSPLGKQRASVTLTQSADNTWTGNSLDLVSGEASACYNIEVNGEEVGWQQQITKPMKLKLTYKLKLDGDTLAGKVKAGLFPASKVVGERVSEDAVKS
;
A
#
# COMPACT_ATOMS: atom_id res chain seq x y z
N MET A 1 -16.16 7.55 -2.91
CA MET A 1 -14.72 7.82 -2.72
C MET A 1 -13.95 6.74 -3.46
N SER A 2 -12.89 7.07 -4.20
CA SER A 2 -12.12 6.08 -4.97
C SER A 2 -10.82 5.75 -4.26
N ALA A 3 -10.44 4.46 -4.25
CA ALA A 3 -9.11 4.03 -3.80
C ALA A 3 -8.00 4.39 -4.80
N ALA A 4 -8.36 4.78 -6.04
CA ALA A 4 -7.40 5.16 -7.06
C ALA A 4 -6.66 6.44 -6.65
N GLY A 5 -5.35 6.47 -6.88
CA GLY A 5 -4.46 7.55 -6.45
C GLY A 5 -3.13 7.03 -5.91
N THR A 6 -2.27 7.97 -5.51
CA THR A 6 -1.00 7.67 -4.86
C THR A 6 -1.12 7.87 -3.34
N TRP A 7 -0.55 6.95 -2.59
CA TRP A 7 -0.68 6.83 -1.14
C TRP A 7 0.68 6.68 -0.50
N ASN A 8 1.00 7.55 0.46
CA ASN A 8 2.17 7.39 1.31
C ASN A 8 1.81 6.54 2.53
N LEU A 9 2.27 5.29 2.55
CA LEU A 9 2.04 4.34 3.62
C LEU A 9 3.17 4.38 4.65
N THR A 10 2.80 4.26 5.93
CA THR A 10 3.69 3.97 7.05
C THR A 10 3.28 2.66 7.69
N ILE A 11 4.23 1.72 7.76
CA ILE A 11 4.05 0.40 8.37
C ILE A 11 4.82 0.38 9.68
N ASP A 12 4.10 0.15 10.79
CA ASP A 12 4.68 0.02 12.13
C ASP A 12 4.83 -1.47 12.48
N SER A 13 6.03 -1.98 12.25
CA SER A 13 6.39 -3.39 12.47
C SER A 13 7.34 -3.54 13.66
N PRO A 14 7.42 -4.72 14.29
CA PRO A 14 8.41 -4.99 15.33
C PRO A 14 9.88 -4.80 14.89
N LEU A 15 10.15 -4.83 13.58
CA LEU A 15 11.49 -4.65 13.02
C LEU A 15 11.84 -3.17 12.77
N GLY A 16 10.86 -2.27 12.93
CA GLY A 16 11.00 -0.84 12.69
C GLY A 16 9.89 -0.29 11.79
N LYS A 17 9.89 1.04 11.66
CA LYS A 17 8.96 1.76 10.80
C LYS A 17 9.45 1.74 9.35
N GLN A 18 8.59 1.32 8.44
CA GLN A 18 8.84 1.30 7.00
C GLN A 18 7.91 2.30 6.31
N ARG A 19 8.36 2.87 5.19
CA ARG A 19 7.57 3.82 4.40
C ARG A 19 7.56 3.39 2.94
N ALA A 20 6.39 3.45 2.32
CA ALA A 20 6.20 3.11 0.91
C ALA A 20 5.24 4.08 0.24
N SER A 21 5.49 4.40 -1.02
CA SER A 21 4.52 5.10 -1.88
C SER A 21 3.83 4.07 -2.77
N VAL A 22 2.50 4.00 -2.72
CA VAL A 22 1.69 3.05 -3.48
C VAL A 22 0.76 3.81 -4.40
N THR A 23 0.85 3.54 -5.70
CA THR A 23 -0.09 4.05 -6.70
C THR A 23 -1.07 2.93 -7.05
N LEU A 24 -2.37 3.19 -6.87
CA LEU A 24 -3.46 2.34 -7.29
C LEU A 24 -4.21 3.00 -8.44
N THR A 25 -4.48 2.25 -9.51
CA THR A 25 -5.19 2.74 -10.69
C THR A 25 -6.33 1.80 -11.02
N GLN A 26 -7.52 2.37 -11.21
CA GLN A 26 -8.68 1.65 -11.72
C GLN A 26 -8.77 1.85 -13.23
N SER A 27 -8.81 0.74 -13.97
CA SER A 27 -9.02 0.72 -15.42
C SER A 27 -10.50 0.87 -15.78
N ALA A 28 -10.79 1.19 -17.04
CA ALA A 28 -12.16 1.37 -17.55
C ALA A 28 -13.02 0.09 -17.49
N ASP A 29 -12.39 -1.09 -17.46
CA ASP A 29 -13.03 -2.40 -17.31
C ASP A 29 -13.24 -2.82 -15.83
N ASN A 30 -13.09 -1.88 -14.89
CA ASN A 30 -13.13 -2.09 -13.44
C ASN A 30 -12.00 -2.97 -12.86
N THR A 31 -10.96 -3.29 -13.64
CA THR A 31 -9.77 -3.94 -13.09
C THR A 31 -8.89 -2.97 -12.34
N TRP A 32 -8.16 -3.47 -11.34
CA TRP A 32 -7.23 -2.68 -10.54
C TRP A 32 -5.79 -3.07 -10.82
N THR A 33 -4.95 -2.06 -10.97
CA THR A 33 -3.49 -2.20 -11.06
C THR A 33 -2.83 -1.38 -9.98
N GLY A 34 -1.61 -1.74 -9.59
CA GLY A 34 -0.89 -0.97 -8.60
C GLY A 34 0.59 -1.25 -8.57
N ASN A 35 1.35 -0.23 -8.20
CA ASN A 35 2.78 -0.27 -8.03
C ASN A 35 3.13 0.36 -6.68
N SER A 36 4.19 -0.14 -6.07
CA SER A 36 4.70 0.34 -4.79
C SER A 36 6.18 0.62 -4.92
N LEU A 37 6.61 1.70 -4.29
CA LEU A 37 7.99 2.09 -4.14
C LEU A 37 8.33 2.13 -2.64
N ASP A 38 9.29 1.34 -2.20
CA ASP A 38 9.85 1.51 -0.86
C ASP A 38 10.63 2.83 -0.81
N LEU A 39 10.27 3.73 0.11
CA LEU A 39 10.86 5.07 0.19
C LEU A 39 12.23 5.11 0.89
N VAL A 40 12.67 3.99 1.45
CA VAL A 40 13.99 3.85 2.10
C VAL A 40 14.96 3.16 1.15
N SER A 41 14.57 2.03 0.56
CA SER A 41 15.44 1.26 -0.34
C SER A 41 15.36 1.71 -1.80
N GLY A 42 14.29 2.41 -2.20
CA GLY A 42 14.01 2.74 -3.59
C GLY A 42 13.57 1.54 -4.42
N GLU A 43 13.32 0.37 -3.81
CA GLU A 43 12.88 -0.82 -4.54
C GLU A 43 11.41 -0.71 -4.94
N ALA A 44 11.16 -0.93 -6.23
CA ALA A 44 9.81 -1.01 -6.76
C ALA A 44 9.28 -2.45 -6.71
N SER A 45 7.99 -2.60 -6.42
CA SER A 45 7.28 -3.87 -6.45
C SER A 45 5.84 -3.68 -6.96
N ALA A 46 5.32 -4.66 -7.69
CA ALA A 46 3.94 -4.62 -8.14
C ALA A 46 2.98 -5.04 -7.01
N CYS A 47 1.78 -4.47 -7.04
CA CYS A 47 0.65 -4.89 -6.23
C CYS A 47 -0.18 -5.90 -7.03
N TYR A 48 -0.45 -7.05 -6.44
CA TYR A 48 -1.20 -8.16 -7.03
C TYR A 48 -2.48 -8.40 -6.25
N ASN A 49 -3.46 -9.04 -6.89
CA ASN A 49 -4.75 -9.39 -6.26
C ASN A 49 -5.36 -8.20 -5.53
N ILE A 50 -5.45 -7.07 -6.25
CA ILE A 50 -6.00 -5.83 -5.70
C ILE A 50 -7.52 -5.98 -5.69
N GLU A 51 -8.09 -5.86 -4.50
CA GLU A 51 -9.52 -5.95 -4.26
C GLU A 51 -9.98 -4.65 -3.60
N VAL A 52 -11.01 -4.03 -4.17
CA VAL A 52 -11.61 -2.80 -3.64
C VAL A 52 -13.11 -3.02 -3.54
N ASN A 53 -13.61 -3.12 -2.31
CA ASN A 53 -15.00 -3.39 -1.98
C ASN A 53 -15.55 -2.27 -1.09
N GLY A 54 -16.09 -1.22 -1.71
CA GLY A 54 -16.57 -0.05 -0.99
C GLY A 54 -15.42 0.67 -0.27
N GLU A 55 -15.39 0.59 1.05
CA GLU A 55 -14.33 1.16 1.90
C GLU A 55 -13.20 0.17 2.18
N GLU A 56 -13.34 -1.11 1.84
CA GLU A 56 -12.28 -2.10 2.06
C GLU A 56 -11.33 -2.15 0.86
N VAL A 57 -10.03 -2.03 1.13
CA VAL A 57 -8.97 -2.06 0.13
C VAL A 57 -7.94 -3.09 0.55
N GLY A 58 -7.67 -4.07 -0.31
CA GLY A 58 -6.70 -5.13 -0.07
C GLY A 58 -5.83 -5.38 -1.28
N TRP A 59 -4.58 -5.77 -1.03
CA TRP A 59 -3.68 -6.24 -2.08
C TRP A 59 -2.55 -7.09 -1.50
N GLN A 60 -1.80 -7.74 -2.39
CA GLN A 60 -0.63 -8.53 -2.06
C GLN A 60 0.62 -7.94 -2.73
N GLN A 61 1.76 -8.05 -2.05
CA GLN A 61 3.06 -7.71 -2.61
C GLN A 61 4.06 -8.83 -2.34
N GLN A 62 5.09 -8.90 -3.18
CA GLN A 62 6.22 -9.78 -2.94
C GLN A 62 7.48 -8.93 -2.90
N ILE A 63 8.13 -8.89 -1.75
CA ILE A 63 9.47 -8.32 -1.60
C ILE A 63 10.49 -9.46 -1.67
N THR A 64 11.69 -9.19 -2.19
CA THR A 64 12.73 -10.21 -2.39
C THR A 64 13.97 -9.97 -1.55
N LYS A 65 14.15 -8.78 -0.97
CA LYS A 65 15.29 -8.43 -0.12
C LYS A 65 14.83 -7.78 1.20
N PRO A 66 15.59 -7.98 2.30
CA PRO A 66 16.71 -8.93 2.45
C PRO A 66 16.24 -10.40 2.48
N MET A 67 14.94 -10.65 2.65
CA MET A 67 14.31 -11.97 2.59
C MET A 67 13.07 -11.92 1.72
N LYS A 68 12.81 -13.01 0.99
CA LYS A 68 11.60 -13.15 0.17
C LYS A 68 10.37 -13.28 1.05
N LEU A 69 9.51 -12.26 1.08
CA LEU A 69 8.29 -12.24 1.87
C LEU A 69 7.09 -11.90 1.00
N LYS A 70 5.98 -12.58 1.26
CA LYS A 70 4.66 -12.20 0.75
C LYS A 70 3.99 -11.31 1.78
N LEU A 71 3.66 -10.09 1.36
CA LEU A 71 2.90 -9.13 2.14
C LEU A 71 1.44 -9.20 1.72
N THR A 72 0.53 -9.15 2.67
CA THR A 72 -0.92 -9.07 2.42
C THR A 72 -1.49 -7.92 3.22
N TYR A 73 -2.01 -6.91 2.51
CA TYR A 73 -2.59 -5.71 3.06
C TYR A 73 -4.11 -5.86 3.14
N LYS A 74 -4.68 -5.39 4.25
CA LYS A 74 -6.11 -5.22 4.45
C LYS A 74 -6.33 -3.90 5.15
N LEU A 75 -6.77 -2.91 4.39
CA LEU A 75 -6.92 -1.52 4.80
C LEU A 75 -8.37 -1.08 4.62
N LYS A 76 -8.75 -0.04 5.36
CA LYS A 76 -9.99 0.68 5.21
C LYS A 76 -9.69 2.08 4.67
N LEU A 77 -10.41 2.47 3.64
CA LEU A 77 -10.42 3.80 3.05
C LEU A 77 -11.39 4.69 3.80
N ASP A 78 -10.90 5.84 4.24
CA ASP A 78 -11.69 6.91 4.83
C ASP A 78 -11.20 8.25 4.28
N GLY A 79 -11.88 8.76 3.25
CA GLY A 79 -11.49 9.95 2.50
C GLY A 79 -10.09 9.83 1.87
N ASP A 80 -9.16 10.58 2.46
CA ASP A 80 -7.76 10.67 2.06
C ASP A 80 -6.82 9.90 3.00
N THR A 81 -7.40 8.98 3.78
CA THR A 81 -6.65 8.09 4.67
C THR A 81 -6.91 6.62 4.34
N LEU A 82 -5.87 5.81 4.52
CA LEU A 82 -5.95 4.36 4.57
C LEU A 82 -5.49 3.90 5.96
N ALA A 83 -6.23 2.99 6.60
CA ALA A 83 -5.82 2.45 7.88
C ALA A 83 -6.14 0.96 7.97
N GLY A 84 -5.21 0.17 8.53
CA GLY A 84 -5.45 -1.26 8.70
C GLY A 84 -4.19 -2.01 9.07
N LYS A 85 -4.00 -3.17 8.45
CA LYS A 85 -2.89 -4.08 8.78
C LYS A 85 -2.25 -4.69 7.55
N VAL A 86 -0.97 -5.02 7.70
CA VAL A 86 -0.22 -5.85 6.76
C VAL A 86 0.29 -7.10 7.48
N LYS A 87 0.17 -8.26 6.83
CA LYS A 87 0.77 -9.51 7.29
C LYS A 87 1.95 -9.85 6.38
N ALA A 88 3.12 -10.07 6.96
CA ALA A 88 4.32 -10.49 6.26
C ALA A 88 4.61 -11.97 6.55
N GLY A 89 4.26 -12.88 5.65
CA GLY A 89 4.47 -14.32 5.86
C GLY A 89 3.93 -14.83 7.22
N LEU A 90 4.82 -15.41 8.04
CA LEU A 90 4.49 -15.92 9.38
C LEU A 90 4.60 -14.87 10.50
N PHE A 91 5.03 -13.65 10.20
CA PHE A 91 5.14 -12.59 11.20
C PHE A 91 3.76 -12.12 11.68
N PRO A 92 3.66 -11.62 12.94
CA PRO A 92 2.46 -10.93 13.40
C PRO A 92 2.08 -9.78 12.47
N ALA A 93 0.77 -9.50 12.40
CA ALA A 93 0.28 -8.39 11.60
C ALA A 93 0.78 -7.06 12.16
N SER A 94 1.29 -6.21 11.27
CA SER A 94 1.79 -4.85 11.57
C SER A 94 0.74 -3.82 11.23
N LYS A 95 0.70 -2.70 11.98
CA LYS A 95 -0.24 -1.62 11.70
C LYS A 95 0.20 -0.87 10.45
N VAL A 96 -0.76 -0.49 9.62
CA VAL A 96 -0.52 0.36 8.45
C VAL A 96 -1.43 1.57 8.53
N VAL A 97 -0.84 2.73 8.28
CA VAL A 97 -1.56 3.97 8.01
C VAL A 97 -1.08 4.53 6.68
N GLY A 98 -1.94 5.24 5.97
CA GLY A 98 -1.65 5.81 4.67
C GLY A 98 -2.36 7.14 4.48
N GLU A 99 -1.70 8.05 3.79
CA GLU A 99 -2.25 9.36 3.43
C GLU A 99 -2.18 9.53 1.91
N ARG A 100 -3.25 10.07 1.33
CA ARG A 100 -3.28 10.35 -0.10
C ARG A 100 -2.31 11.48 -0.42
N VAL A 101 -1.53 11.29 -1.47
CA VAL A 101 -0.69 12.36 -2.03
C VAL A 101 -1.60 13.27 -2.86
N SER A 102 -1.83 14.49 -2.37
CA SER A 102 -2.46 15.55 -3.16
C SER A 102 -1.45 16.11 -4.17
N GLU A 103 -1.92 16.46 -5.37
CA GLU A 103 -1.10 17.04 -6.45
C GLU A 103 -0.39 18.35 -6.06
N ASP A 104 -0.85 19.04 -5.01
CA ASP A 104 -0.25 20.29 -4.51
C ASP A 104 1.13 20.13 -3.83
N ALA A 105 1.57 18.90 -3.51
CA ALA A 105 2.83 18.68 -2.78
C ALA A 105 4.10 18.68 -3.66
N VAL A 106 3.99 18.89 -4.98
CA VAL A 106 5.11 18.86 -5.94
C VAL A 106 5.55 20.27 -6.40
N LYS A 107 4.92 21.33 -5.89
CA LYS A 107 5.30 22.73 -6.17
C LYS A 107 5.71 23.46 -4.89
N SER A 108 6.93 23.21 -4.42
CA SER A 108 7.63 24.11 -3.48
C SER A 108 9.12 23.98 -3.65
#